data_AF-A0A2E0YEU9-F1
#
_entry.id   AF-A0A2E0YEU9-F1
#
_cell.length_a   1.000
_cell.length_b   1.000
_cell.length_c   1.000
_cell.angle_alpha   90.00
_cell.angle_beta   90.00
_cell.angle_gamma   90.00
#
_symmetry.space_group_name_H-M   'P 1'
#
loop_
_entity.id
_entity.type
_entity.pdbx_description
1 polymer ?
#
loop_
_entity_poly.entity_id
_entity_poly.type
_entity_poly.pdbx_seq_one_letter_code
_entity_poly.pdbx_strand_id
1 'polypeptide(L)'
;MGKHDLSLMREQIMNHPSEFSEEDRWWTKHKIVVWWKQGDEFTMEFGCGDTPEEVVDFMRQRSWIDDERNDSFAYMSGIQRRIHGPENILFYDAESFLIGLIKIEALWIEKWEWEPDYDLGSDKSSK
;
A
#
# COMPACT_ATOMS: atom_id res chain seq x y z
N MET A 1 26.85 -7.61 25.77
CA MET A 1 25.45 -7.50 25.32
C MET A 1 25.17 -6.03 25.07
N GLY A 2 25.25 -5.61 23.81
CA GLY A 2 25.03 -4.22 23.41
C GLY A 2 23.57 -3.85 23.66
N LYS A 3 23.35 -2.74 24.35
CA LYS A 3 22.04 -2.11 24.44
C LYS A 3 21.69 -1.66 23.03
N HIS A 4 20.73 -2.34 22.38
CA HIS A 4 20.15 -1.82 21.15
C HIS A 4 19.42 -0.54 21.53
N ASP A 5 20.03 0.57 21.10
CA ASP A 5 19.55 1.91 21.34
C ASP A 5 18.24 2.11 20.56
N LEU A 6 17.12 2.09 21.27
CA LEU A 6 15.78 2.34 20.73
C LEU A 6 15.59 3.82 20.32
N SER A 7 16.60 4.67 20.46
CA SER A 7 16.57 6.05 19.98
C SER A 7 16.52 6.19 18.45
N LEU A 8 16.90 5.14 17.71
CA LEU A 8 16.85 5.10 16.24
C LEU A 8 15.45 4.84 15.65
N MET A 9 14.43 4.59 16.48
CA MET A 9 13.04 4.46 16.02
C MET A 9 12.28 5.79 15.95
N ARG A 10 12.91 6.92 16.29
CA ARG A 10 12.21 8.19 16.49
C ARG A 10 12.25 9.21 15.35
N GLU A 11 12.98 8.96 14.27
CA GLU A 11 12.93 9.78 13.04
C GLU A 11 13.35 8.84 11.89
N GLN A 12 12.40 8.10 11.31
CA GLN A 12 12.64 7.31 10.09
C GLN A 12 12.05 8.03 8.87
N ILE A 13 12.35 9.32 8.78
CA ILE A 13 12.13 10.11 7.58
C ILE A 13 13.18 9.64 6.58
N MET A 14 12.72 9.07 5.47
CA MET A 14 13.60 8.58 4.42
C MET A 14 13.79 9.63 3.33
N ASN A 15 14.92 9.46 2.66
CA ASN A 15 15.19 9.90 1.31
C ASN A 15 14.10 9.41 0.33
N HIS A 16 13.79 10.19 -0.70
CA HIS A 16 12.74 9.87 -1.67
C HIS A 16 12.99 8.49 -2.33
N PRO A 17 11.96 7.71 -2.73
CA PRO A 17 12.15 6.39 -3.38
C PRO A 17 13.11 6.40 -4.58
N SER A 18 13.23 7.55 -5.23
CA SER A 18 14.19 7.79 -6.32
C SER A 18 15.67 7.88 -5.90
N GLU A 19 15.99 7.73 -4.62
CA GLU A 19 17.35 7.81 -4.09
C GLU A 19 18.01 6.45 -3.89
N PHE A 20 17.24 5.35 -3.94
CA PHE A 20 17.78 3.99 -3.95
C PHE A 20 18.48 3.69 -5.29
N SER A 21 19.51 2.84 -5.33
CA SER A 21 20.10 2.44 -6.61
C SER A 21 19.10 1.61 -7.43
N GLU A 22 19.16 1.63 -8.77
CA GLU A 22 18.25 0.83 -9.61
C GLU A 22 18.32 -0.67 -9.28
N GLU A 23 19.51 -1.18 -8.92
CA GLU A 23 19.73 -2.58 -8.55
C GLU A 23 19.00 -2.97 -7.25
N ASP A 24 18.82 -2.02 -6.33
CA ASP A 24 18.14 -2.24 -5.05
C ASP A 24 16.62 -2.11 -5.17
N ARG A 25 16.11 -1.51 -6.25
CA ARG A 25 14.67 -1.25 -6.47
C ARG A 25 13.95 -2.45 -7.09
N TRP A 26 14.15 -3.63 -6.53
CA TRP A 26 13.53 -4.87 -7.03
C TRP A 26 12.00 -4.80 -7.12
N TRP A 27 11.35 -3.92 -6.34
CA TRP A 27 9.90 -3.71 -6.35
C TRP A 27 9.39 -3.07 -7.65
N THR A 28 10.24 -2.38 -8.40
CA THR A 28 9.88 -1.70 -9.67
C THR A 28 9.45 -2.65 -10.78
N LYS A 29 9.71 -3.96 -10.62
CA LYS A 29 9.19 -4.99 -11.53
C LYS A 29 7.68 -5.19 -11.44
N HIS A 30 7.05 -4.79 -10.33
CA HIS A 30 5.62 -5.00 -10.08
C HIS A 30 4.77 -3.89 -10.71
N LYS A 31 3.55 -4.18 -11.15
CA LYS A 31 2.69 -3.18 -11.82
C LYS A 31 2.27 -2.01 -10.92
N ILE A 32 2.09 -2.25 -9.63
CA ILE A 32 1.68 -1.24 -8.65
C ILE A 32 2.78 -1.08 -7.61
N VAL A 33 3.13 0.17 -7.31
CA VAL A 33 4.06 0.57 -6.23
C VAL A 33 3.52 1.83 -5.56
N VAL A 34 3.28 1.76 -4.25
CA VAL A 34 2.75 2.84 -3.43
C VAL A 34 3.56 3.02 -2.15
N TRP A 35 3.67 4.25 -1.66
CA TRP A 35 4.44 4.59 -0.46
C TRP A 35 3.55 5.25 0.59
N TRP A 36 3.71 4.85 1.84
CA TRP A 36 3.07 5.54 2.95
C TRP A 36 3.65 6.95 3.12
N LYS A 37 2.75 7.91 3.27
CA LYS A 37 3.06 9.32 3.47
C LYS A 37 2.55 9.77 4.84
N GLN A 38 3.33 10.60 5.52
CA GLN A 38 2.92 11.28 6.74
C GLN A 38 3.08 12.79 6.53
N GLY A 39 1.97 13.50 6.31
CA GLY A 39 2.02 14.90 5.90
C GLY A 39 2.65 15.02 4.51
N ASP A 40 3.78 15.71 4.39
CA ASP A 40 4.52 15.87 3.14
C ASP A 40 5.73 14.92 2.98
N GLU A 41 5.93 14.04 3.94
CA GLU A 41 7.12 13.17 4.01
C GLU A 41 6.80 11.72 3.66
N PHE A 42 7.75 11.05 3.01
CA PHE A 42 7.71 9.62 2.71
C PHE A 42 8.22 8.81 3.89
N THR A 43 7.51 7.73 4.23
CA THR A 43 7.96 6.77 5.24
C THR A 43 8.77 5.63 4.61
N MET A 44 9.38 4.79 5.44
CA MET A 44 10.04 3.55 5.01
C MET A 44 9.06 2.47 4.50
N GLU A 45 7.77 2.65 4.72
CA GLU A 45 6.76 1.64 4.41
C GLU A 45 6.20 1.84 3.00
N PHE A 46 6.20 0.76 2.22
CA PHE A 46 5.65 0.73 0.86
C PHE A 46 4.87 -0.56 0.61
N GLY A 47 4.03 -0.51 -0.41
CA GLY A 47 3.29 -1.63 -0.97
C GLY A 47 3.67 -1.84 -2.43
N CYS A 48 3.84 -3.09 -2.86
CA CYS A 48 4.01 -3.42 -4.27
C CYS A 48 3.36 -4.76 -4.63
N GLY A 49 2.89 -4.88 -5.87
CA GLY A 49 2.24 -6.09 -6.39
C GLY A 49 1.75 -5.90 -7.82
N ASP A 50 1.38 -6.98 -8.49
CA ASP A 50 0.83 -6.96 -9.85
C ASP A 50 -0.68 -6.77 -9.87
N THR A 51 -1.34 -6.86 -8.70
CA THR A 51 -2.77 -6.58 -8.46
C THR A 51 -2.95 -5.79 -7.15
N PRO A 52 -4.08 -5.10 -6.95
CA PRO A 52 -4.39 -4.44 -5.67
C PRO A 52 -4.34 -5.40 -4.47
N GLU A 53 -4.82 -6.63 -4.62
CA GLU A 53 -4.80 -7.66 -3.60
C GLU A 53 -3.38 -8.02 -3.18
N GLU A 54 -2.47 -8.19 -4.14
CA GLU A 54 -1.06 -8.47 -3.86
C GLU A 54 -0.37 -7.32 -3.11
N VAL A 55 -0.71 -6.08 -3.45
CA VAL A 55 -0.19 -4.90 -2.76
C VAL A 55 -0.65 -4.92 -1.30
N VAL A 56 -1.93 -5.16 -1.03
CA VAL A 56 -2.47 -5.24 0.34
C VAL A 56 -1.86 -6.41 1.09
N ASP A 57 -1.71 -7.57 0.45
CA ASP A 57 -1.04 -8.75 1.00
C ASP A 57 0.42 -8.48 1.36
N PHE A 58 1.12 -7.70 0.56
CA PHE A 58 2.47 -7.28 0.85
C PHE A 58 2.53 -6.31 2.04
N MET A 59 1.63 -5.34 2.10
CA MET A 59 1.58 -4.35 3.17
C MET A 59 1.25 -4.99 4.52
N ARG A 60 0.25 -5.89 4.57
CA ARG A 60 -0.18 -6.51 5.84
C ARG A 60 0.91 -7.33 6.53
N GLN A 61 1.85 -7.90 5.77
CA GLN A 61 2.94 -8.72 6.34
C GLN A 61 3.80 -7.95 7.36
N ARG A 62 3.79 -6.61 7.26
CA ARG A 62 4.51 -5.71 8.17
C ARG A 62 3.70 -5.29 9.39
N SER A 63 2.41 -5.63 9.47
CA SER A 63 1.59 -5.31 10.63
C SER A 63 2.13 -6.01 11.88
N TRP A 64 2.20 -5.27 12.99
CA TRP A 64 2.52 -5.83 14.30
C TRP A 64 1.32 -6.54 14.94
N ILE A 65 0.11 -6.42 14.37
CA ILE A 65 -1.12 -7.03 14.88
C ILE A 65 -1.29 -8.37 14.17
N ASP A 66 -1.27 -9.47 14.93
CA ASP A 66 -1.30 -10.84 14.38
C ASP A 66 -2.49 -11.08 13.45
N ASP A 67 -3.69 -10.64 13.85
CA ASP A 67 -4.90 -10.79 13.04
C ASP A 67 -4.78 -10.05 11.71
N GLU A 68 -4.29 -8.81 11.72
CA GLU A 68 -4.08 -8.03 10.51
C GLU A 68 -2.99 -8.63 9.63
N ARG A 69 -1.90 -9.11 10.23
CA ARG A 69 -0.80 -9.72 9.49
C ARG A 69 -1.24 -10.97 8.74
N ASN A 70 -2.17 -11.74 9.31
CA ASN A 70 -2.64 -13.00 8.75
C ASN A 70 -3.88 -12.87 7.83
N ASP A 71 -4.59 -11.74 7.90
CA ASP A 71 -5.84 -11.52 7.17
C ASP A 71 -5.91 -10.09 6.58
N SER A 72 -5.99 -10.01 5.26
CA SER A 72 -6.01 -8.76 4.49
C SER A 72 -7.25 -7.92 4.80
N PHE A 73 -8.39 -8.55 5.04
CA PHE A 73 -9.60 -7.84 5.45
C PHE A 73 -9.47 -7.26 6.87
N ALA A 74 -8.88 -8.02 7.79
CA ALA A 74 -8.58 -7.52 9.13
C ALA A 74 -7.61 -6.33 9.08
N TYR A 75 -6.57 -6.42 8.25
CA TYR A 75 -5.62 -5.32 8.01
C TYR A 75 -6.32 -4.05 7.49
N MET A 76 -7.08 -4.17 6.39
CA MET A 76 -7.81 -3.03 5.81
C MET A 76 -8.78 -2.41 6.82
N SER A 77 -9.54 -3.25 7.54
CA SER A 77 -10.46 -2.81 8.59
C SER A 77 -9.74 -2.11 9.74
N GLY A 78 -8.58 -2.60 10.14
CA GLY A 78 -7.75 -2.02 11.19
C GLY A 78 -7.24 -0.63 10.81
N ILE A 79 -6.71 -0.49 9.59
CA ILE A 79 -6.28 0.79 9.03
C ILE A 79 -7.46 1.76 8.95
N GLN A 80 -8.61 1.34 8.43
CA GLN A 80 -9.82 2.16 8.36
C GLN A 80 -10.26 2.69 9.74
N ARG A 81 -10.14 1.88 10.80
CA ARG A 81 -10.46 2.30 12.17
C ARG A 81 -9.47 3.32 12.74
N ARG A 82 -8.22 3.28 12.30
CA ARG A 82 -7.14 4.18 12.76
C ARG A 82 -7.08 5.50 11.99
N ILE A 83 -7.58 5.52 10.75
CA ILE A 83 -7.68 6.74 9.96
C ILE A 83 -8.76 7.63 10.58
N HIS A 84 -8.32 8.65 11.31
CA HIS A 84 -9.18 9.70 11.83
C HIS A 84 -9.21 10.84 10.81
N GLY A 85 -10.23 10.84 9.94
CA GLY A 85 -10.46 11.88 8.94
C GLY A 85 -11.93 12.28 8.85
N PRO A 86 -12.25 13.44 8.23
CA PRO A 86 -13.62 13.89 8.03
C PRO A 86 -14.42 13.03 7.04
N GLU A 87 -13.73 12.20 6.26
CA GLU A 87 -14.32 11.31 5.27
C GLU A 87 -14.54 9.92 5.87
N ASN A 88 -15.80 9.49 5.97
CA ASN A 88 -16.16 8.10 6.25
C ASN A 88 -15.90 7.24 5.01
N ILE A 89 -14.63 7.04 4.65
CA ILE A 89 -14.28 6.18 3.53
C ILE A 89 -14.46 4.73 3.97
N LEU A 90 -15.40 4.05 3.30
CA LEU A 90 -15.60 2.62 3.43
C LEU A 90 -14.89 1.94 2.26
N PHE A 91 -14.03 0.99 2.58
CA PHE A 91 -13.31 0.19 1.58
C PHE A 91 -14.04 -1.14 1.40
N TYR A 92 -14.34 -1.51 0.16
CA TYR A 92 -15.09 -2.74 -0.15
C TYR A 92 -14.18 -3.87 -0.64
N ASP A 93 -13.02 -3.50 -1.19
CA ASP A 93 -12.01 -4.38 -1.78
C ASP A 93 -10.63 -3.70 -1.70
N ALA A 94 -9.59 -4.42 -2.13
CA ALA A 94 -8.21 -3.93 -2.08
C ALA A 94 -7.98 -2.71 -2.98
N GLU A 95 -8.64 -2.63 -4.13
CA GLU A 95 -8.53 -1.50 -5.05
C GLU A 95 -9.08 -0.22 -4.43
N SER A 96 -10.33 -0.25 -3.95
CA SER A 96 -10.98 0.88 -3.29
C SER A 96 -10.25 1.28 -2.01
N PHE A 97 -9.65 0.32 -1.30
CA PHE A 97 -8.76 0.57 -0.16
C PHE A 97 -7.57 1.44 -0.57
N LEU A 98 -6.76 0.99 -1.54
CA LEU A 98 -5.56 1.72 -1.96
C LEU A 98 -5.92 3.10 -2.54
N ILE A 99 -6.94 3.18 -3.40
CA ILE A 99 -7.41 4.44 -3.99
C ILE A 99 -7.89 5.41 -2.90
N GLY A 100 -8.61 4.92 -1.90
CA GLY A 100 -9.10 5.77 -0.83
C GLY A 100 -7.97 6.28 0.05
N LEU A 101 -6.93 5.48 0.33
CA LEU A 101 -5.72 5.94 1.00
C LEU A 101 -4.95 7.00 0.19
N ILE A 102 -4.91 6.87 -1.13
CA ILE A 102 -4.31 7.88 -2.03
C ILE A 102 -5.12 9.19 -1.96
N LYS A 103 -6.46 9.12 -1.96
CA LYS A 103 -7.34 10.30 -1.91
C LYS A 103 -7.18 11.13 -0.64
N ILE A 104 -6.92 10.48 0.49
CA ILE A 104 -6.66 11.16 1.77
C ILE A 104 -5.18 11.48 1.97
N GLU A 105 -4.37 11.34 0.91
CA GLU A 105 -2.93 11.61 0.90
C GLU A 105 -2.12 10.76 1.90
N ALA A 106 -2.66 9.61 2.33
CA ALA A 106 -1.94 8.66 3.17
C ALA A 106 -1.01 7.74 2.36
N LEU A 107 -1.28 7.58 1.06
CA LEU A 107 -0.41 6.90 0.11
C LEU A 107 -0.04 7.82 -1.06
N TRP A 108 1.22 7.73 -1.50
CA TRP A 108 1.70 8.28 -2.75
C TRP A 108 1.89 7.17 -3.80
N ILE A 109 1.55 7.46 -5.05
CA ILE A 109 1.71 6.53 -6.17
C ILE A 109 3.10 6.73 -6.78
N GLU A 110 3.98 5.74 -6.68
CA GLU A 110 5.19 5.68 -7.51
C GLU A 110 4.83 5.16 -8.89
N LYS A 111 4.02 4.09 -8.92
CA LYS A 111 3.65 3.40 -10.16
C LYS A 111 2.28 2.76 -10.05
N TRP A 112 1.48 2.89 -11.10
CA TRP A 112 0.19 2.21 -11.24
C TRP A 112 -0.05 1.88 -12.71
N GLU A 113 0.32 0.66 -13.10
CA GLU A 113 0.21 0.13 -14.47
C GLU A 113 -0.81 -1.02 -14.57
N TRP A 114 -1.46 -1.35 -13.46
CA TRP A 114 -2.51 -2.36 -13.42
C TRP A 114 -3.84 -1.76 -13.90
N GLU A 115 -4.53 -2.52 -14.73
CA GLU A 115 -5.91 -2.27 -15.13
C GLU A 115 -6.75 -3.49 -14.69
N PRO A 116 -7.99 -3.30 -14.25
CA PRO A 116 -8.88 -4.41 -13.97
C PRO A 116 -9.11 -5.20 -15.26
N ASP A 117 -9.14 -6.52 -15.14
CA ASP A 117 -9.57 -7.40 -16.22
C ASP A 117 -11.05 -7.13 -16.46
N TYR A 118 -11.36 -6.17 -17.31
CA TYR A 118 -12.67 -6.08 -17.91
C TYR A 118 -12.80 -7.33 -18.77
N ASP A 119 -13.51 -8.32 -18.24
CA ASP A 119 -14.10 -9.36 -19.06
C ASP A 119 -15.08 -8.62 -19.97
N LEU A 120 -14.56 -8.08 -21.07
CA LEU A 120 -15.31 -7.44 -22.12
C LEU A 120 -16.26 -8.52 -22.57
N GLY A 121 -17.48 -8.46 -22.06
CA GLY A 121 -18.59 -9.28 -22.47
C GLY A 121 -18.58 -9.27 -23.99
N SER A 122 -18.03 -10.34 -24.54
CA SER A 122 -18.05 -10.60 -25.96
C SER A 122 -19.47 -11.02 -26.23
N ASP A 123 -20.36 -10.02 -26.24
CA ASP A 123 -21.68 -10.12 -26.80
C ASP A 123 -21.50 -10.17 -28.33
N LYS A 124 -20.85 -11.25 -28.77
CA LYS A 124 -21.02 -11.82 -30.09
C LYS A 124 -22.36 -12.55 -30.08
N SER A 125 -23.45 -11.83 -29.84
CA SER A 125 -24.75 -12.27 -30.31
C SER A 125 -24.76 -12.13 -31.82
N SER A 126 -24.18 -13.14 -32.44
CA SER A 126 -24.29 -13.46 -33.85
C SER A 126 -25.72 -13.91 -34.13
N LYS A 127 -26.46 -13.11 -34.90
CA LYS A 127 -27.39 -13.44 -36.00
C LYS A 127 -28.62 -12.55 -36.01
#